data_AF-A0A1N6FT91-F1
#
_entry.id   AF-A0A1N6FT91-F1
#
_cell.length_a   1.000
_cell.length_b   1.000
_cell.length_c   1.000
_cell.angle_alpha   90.00
_cell.angle_beta   90.00
_cell.angle_gamma   90.00
#
_symmetry.space_group_name_H-M   'P 1'
#
loop_
_entity.id
_entity.type
_entity.pdbx_description
1 polymer ?
#
loop_
_entity_poly.entity_id
_entity_poly.type
_entity_poly.pdbx_seq_one_letter_code
_entity_poly.pdbx_strand_id
1 'polypeptide(L)'
;MRNVSEKDVYAIPLGILDVSDATSMSKMKPQNISSSFAYCAVVRKEDSIGLQIIISSEIDGWKNSVDKRIFDHLLMEPLVTSGLAIQKKRWRRVDCQGEICISSYNEKISTPVTVWRGSQIEKKIMKLVDINND
;
A
#
# COMPACT_ATOMS: atom_id res chain seq x y z
N MET A 1 10.06 -12.87 -3.61
CA MET A 1 9.36 -11.96 -2.67
C MET A 1 9.48 -12.45 -1.22
N ARG A 2 10.72 -12.68 -0.73
CA ARG A 2 10.92 -13.58 0.43
C ARG A 2 10.62 -13.00 1.82
N ASN A 3 10.30 -11.71 1.97
CA ASN A 3 10.14 -11.07 3.28
C ASN A 3 8.83 -10.25 3.44
N VAL A 4 7.78 -10.55 2.67
CA VAL A 4 6.45 -9.93 2.87
C VAL A 4 5.59 -10.90 3.65
N SER A 5 5.05 -10.45 4.77
CA SER A 5 4.17 -11.19 5.67
C SER A 5 2.80 -10.53 5.75
N GLU A 6 1.79 -11.28 6.17
CA GLU A 6 0.51 -10.70 6.57
C GLU A 6 0.72 -9.70 7.71
N LYS A 7 -0.12 -8.67 7.73
CA LYS A 7 -0.06 -7.51 8.64
C LYS A 7 1.15 -6.59 8.43
N ASP A 8 2.02 -6.85 7.46
CA ASP A 8 3.06 -5.89 7.10
C ASP A 8 2.43 -4.61 6.56
N VAL A 9 2.89 -3.47 7.09
CA VAL A 9 2.45 -2.14 6.68
C VAL A 9 3.48 -1.49 5.78
N TYR A 10 2.99 -0.82 4.74
CA TYR A 10 3.80 -0.07 3.81
C TYR A 10 3.24 1.33 3.56
N ALA A 11 4.13 2.32 3.49
CA ALA A 11 3.81 3.65 2.98
C ALA A 11 3.88 3.64 1.45
N ILE A 12 2.85 4.19 0.84
CA ILE A 12 2.67 4.40 -0.59
C ILE A 12 2.90 5.90 -0.85
N PRO A 13 4.01 6.28 -1.52
CA PRO A 13 4.25 7.68 -1.87
C PRO A 13 3.22 8.18 -2.89
N LEU A 14 2.64 9.34 -2.62
CA LEU A 14 1.64 9.98 -3.47
C LEU A 14 2.29 11.16 -4.19
N GLY A 15 2.33 11.18 -5.53
CA GLY A 15 2.96 12.26 -6.29
C GLY A 15 4.26 11.91 -7.02
N ILE A 16 4.65 10.64 -7.06
CA ILE A 16 5.77 10.15 -7.89
C ILE A 16 5.30 9.59 -9.24
N LEU A 17 4.35 10.27 -9.87
CA LEU A 17 3.66 9.79 -11.08
C LEU A 17 4.58 9.67 -12.30
N ASP A 18 5.65 10.45 -12.34
CA ASP A 18 6.64 10.46 -13.43
C ASP A 18 7.73 9.38 -13.27
N VAL A 19 7.72 8.65 -12.14
CA VAL A 19 8.70 7.60 -11.87
C VAL A 19 8.15 6.25 -12.31
N SER A 20 8.81 5.59 -13.27
CA SER A 20 8.47 4.24 -13.73
C SER A 20 8.40 3.21 -12.59
N ASP A 21 7.44 2.28 -12.66
CA ASP A 21 7.33 1.12 -11.75
C ASP A 21 8.59 0.24 -11.73
N ALA A 22 9.38 0.25 -12.82
CA ALA A 22 10.60 -0.54 -12.93
C ALA A 22 11.78 0.05 -12.15
N THR A 23 11.70 1.34 -11.80
CA THR A 23 12.76 2.07 -11.12
C THR A 23 12.84 1.64 -9.65
N SER A 24 13.99 1.09 -9.26
CA SER A 24 14.27 0.81 -7.86
C SER A 24 14.53 2.11 -7.11
N MET A 25 13.69 2.42 -6.13
CA MET A 25 13.84 3.61 -5.30
C MET A 25 14.72 3.36 -4.07
N SER A 26 15.40 2.22 -4.03
CA SER A 26 16.14 1.70 -2.87
C SER A 26 17.09 2.70 -2.20
N LYS A 27 17.76 3.57 -2.99
CA LYS A 27 18.75 4.54 -2.52
C LYS A 27 18.17 5.85 -1.96
N MET A 28 16.90 6.14 -2.24
CA MET A 28 16.27 7.39 -1.82
C MET A 28 15.51 7.20 -0.52
N LYS A 29 15.64 8.18 0.39
CA LYS A 29 14.83 8.21 1.61
C LYS A 29 13.37 8.55 1.25
N PRO A 30 12.37 8.02 1.97
CA PRO A 30 10.97 8.34 1.72
C PRO A 30 10.69 9.85 1.72
N GLN A 31 11.31 10.61 2.65
CA GLN A 31 11.13 12.06 2.73
C GLN A 31 11.62 12.81 1.48
N ASN A 32 12.47 12.18 0.64
CA ASN A 32 12.97 12.75 -0.60
C ASN A 32 12.13 12.35 -1.83
N ILE A 33 11.08 11.54 -1.64
CA ILE A 33 10.29 10.93 -2.72
C ILE A 33 8.94 11.64 -2.85
N SER A 34 8.27 11.93 -1.74
CA SER A 34 6.98 12.65 -1.73
C SER A 34 6.78 13.37 -0.38
N SER A 35 5.95 14.42 -0.39
CA SER A 35 5.41 15.07 0.81
C SER A 35 4.22 14.35 1.43
N SER A 36 3.52 13.49 0.68
CA SER A 36 2.27 12.83 1.10
C SER A 36 2.31 11.32 0.86
N PHE A 37 1.81 10.56 1.82
CA PHE A 37 1.81 9.10 1.82
C PHE A 37 0.44 8.57 2.22
N ALA A 38 -0.03 7.58 1.47
CA ALA A 38 -1.05 6.66 1.95
C ALA A 38 -0.38 5.47 2.64
N TYR A 39 -1.14 4.72 3.43
CA TYR A 39 -0.64 3.53 4.12
C TYR A 39 -1.48 2.31 3.76
N CYS A 40 -0.83 1.19 3.48
CA CYS A 40 -1.50 -0.07 3.23
C CYS A 40 -0.98 -1.17 4.14
N ALA A 41 -1.86 -2.14 4.43
CA ALA A 41 -1.51 -3.36 5.14
C ALA A 41 -1.74 -4.57 4.24
N VAL A 42 -0.83 -5.54 4.30
CA VAL A 42 -1.01 -6.84 3.63
C VAL A 42 -2.00 -7.67 4.44
N VAL A 43 -3.14 -8.01 3.84
CA VAL A 43 -4.14 -8.86 4.51
C VAL A 43 -3.97 -10.32 4.16
N ARG A 44 -3.50 -10.62 2.95
CA ARG A 44 -3.28 -11.99 2.48
C ARG A 44 -2.16 -12.04 1.47
N LYS A 45 -1.42 -13.14 1.48
CA LYS A 45 -0.44 -13.47 0.42
C LYS A 45 -0.81 -14.80 -0.22
N GLU A 46 -1.00 -14.78 -1.53
CA GLU A 46 -1.25 -15.96 -2.36
C GLU A 46 -0.15 -16.04 -3.44
N ASP A 47 0.69 -17.08 -3.39
CA ASP A 47 1.91 -17.17 -4.21
C ASP A 47 1.64 -17.16 -5.72
N SER A 48 0.48 -17.65 -6.16
CA SER A 48 0.08 -17.72 -7.58
C SER A 48 -0.66 -16.49 -8.09
N ILE A 49 -1.13 -15.61 -7.19
CA ILE A 49 -1.99 -14.47 -7.54
C ILE A 49 -1.30 -13.14 -7.19
N GLY A 50 -0.85 -12.99 -5.94
CA GLY A 50 -0.25 -11.75 -5.44
C GLY A 50 -0.57 -11.49 -3.97
N LEU A 51 -0.57 -10.20 -3.62
CA LEU A 51 -0.85 -9.71 -2.27
C LEU A 51 -2.21 -9.02 -2.27
N GLN A 52 -3.11 -9.46 -1.40
CA GLN A 52 -4.28 -8.66 -1.09
C GLN A 52 -3.89 -7.62 -0.03
N ILE A 53 -4.29 -6.38 -0.27
CA ILE A 53 -3.99 -5.25 0.60
C ILE A 53 -5.25 -4.45 0.91
N ILE A 54 -5.26 -3.82 2.08
CA ILE A 54 -6.20 -2.75 2.45
C ILE A 54 -5.44 -1.44 2.51
N ILE A 55 -6.11 -0.35 2.15
CA ILE A 55 -5.51 0.99 2.10
C ILE A 55 -6.29 1.88 3.07
N SER A 56 -5.57 2.45 4.04
CA SER A 56 -6.12 3.41 5.00
C SER A 56 -6.66 4.64 4.29
N SER A 57 -7.74 5.22 4.83
CA SER A 57 -8.25 6.54 4.42
C SER A 57 -7.34 7.70 4.85
N GLU A 58 -6.41 7.47 5.79
CA GLU A 58 -5.48 8.51 6.23
C GLU A 58 -4.37 8.77 5.22
N ILE A 59 -4.20 10.04 4.87
CA ILE A 59 -3.09 10.56 4.08
C ILE A 59 -2.30 11.52 4.95
N ASP A 60 -1.00 11.31 5.07
CA ASP A 60 -0.14 12.16 5.89
C ASP A 60 1.29 12.21 5.33
N GLY A 61 2.15 13.06 5.89
CA GLY A 61 3.59 13.02 5.65
C GLY A 61 4.21 11.68 6.06
N TRP A 62 5.48 11.50 5.69
CA TRP A 62 6.22 10.29 6.04
C TRP A 62 6.27 10.06 7.56
N LYS A 63 5.90 8.85 7.99
CA LYS A 63 6.06 8.37 9.36
C LYS A 63 6.91 7.09 9.38
N ASN A 64 7.81 7.00 10.36
CA ASN A 64 8.57 5.76 10.61
C ASN A 64 7.70 4.68 11.26
N SER A 65 6.64 5.11 11.97
CA SER A 65 5.70 4.22 12.63
C SER A 65 4.29 4.84 12.60
N VAL A 66 3.27 3.99 12.50
CA VAL A 66 1.85 4.36 12.51
C VAL A 66 1.08 3.57 13.56
N ASP A 67 0.00 4.13 14.07
CA ASP A 67 -0.96 3.40 14.91
C ASP A 67 -1.85 2.51 14.02
N LYS A 68 -2.27 1.34 14.52
CA LYS A 68 -3.20 0.47 13.78
C LYS A 68 -4.53 1.12 13.41
N ARG A 69 -4.99 2.13 14.16
CA ARG A 69 -6.30 2.81 13.99
C ARG A 69 -6.44 3.49 12.64
N ILE A 70 -5.33 3.78 11.95
CA ILE A 70 -5.41 4.31 10.58
C ILE A 70 -6.18 3.35 9.65
N PHE A 71 -6.26 2.06 9.99
CA PHE A 71 -7.01 1.05 9.24
C PHE A 71 -8.47 0.87 9.68
N ASP A 72 -8.98 1.66 10.63
CA ASP A 72 -10.39 1.62 11.06
C ASP A 72 -11.33 2.07 9.93
N HIS A 73 -10.83 2.91 9.03
CA HIS A 73 -11.52 3.36 7.82
C HIS A 73 -10.63 3.17 6.59
N LEU A 74 -11.19 2.51 5.57
CA LEU A 74 -10.48 2.23 4.32
C LEU A 74 -10.83 3.26 3.25
N LEU A 75 -9.84 3.63 2.45
CA LEU A 75 -10.01 4.55 1.33
C LEU A 75 -10.84 3.92 0.19
N MET A 76 -10.74 2.61 0.04
CA MET A 76 -11.43 1.84 -1.00
C MET A 76 -11.49 0.35 -0.63
N GLU A 77 -12.27 -0.41 -1.40
CA GLU A 77 -12.32 -1.87 -1.31
C GLU A 77 -10.93 -2.51 -1.43
N PRO A 78 -10.69 -3.65 -0.75
CA PRO A 78 -9.42 -4.37 -0.82
C PRO A 78 -8.97 -4.65 -2.25
N LEU A 79 -7.67 -4.48 -2.52
CA LEU A 79 -7.09 -4.67 -3.84
C LEU A 79 -6.05 -5.78 -3.84
N VAL A 80 -5.86 -6.41 -4.99
CA VAL A 80 -4.77 -7.37 -5.20
C VAL A 80 -3.65 -6.71 -5.99
N THR A 81 -2.41 -6.86 -5.55
CA THR A 81 -1.22 -6.34 -6.21
C THR A 81 -0.17 -7.43 -6.44
N SER A 82 0.63 -7.28 -7.49
CA SER A 82 1.77 -8.17 -7.77
C SER A 82 2.91 -8.07 -6.75
N GLY A 83 2.88 -7.09 -5.85
CA GLY A 83 3.92 -6.84 -4.86
C GLY A 83 5.24 -6.29 -5.43
N LEU A 84 5.31 -6.01 -6.73
CA LEU A 84 6.50 -5.44 -7.38
C LEU A 84 6.94 -4.12 -6.76
N ALA A 85 5.99 -3.27 -6.34
CA ALA A 85 6.27 -2.00 -5.69
C ALA A 85 7.02 -2.17 -4.35
N ILE A 86 6.71 -3.24 -3.61
CA ILE A 86 7.42 -3.62 -2.39
C ILE A 86 8.80 -4.17 -2.73
N GLN A 87 8.89 -5.09 -3.71
CA GLN A 87 10.15 -5.69 -4.12
C GLN A 87 11.17 -4.66 -4.62
N LYS A 88 10.71 -3.65 -5.35
CA LYS A 88 11.54 -2.55 -5.88
C LYS A 88 11.78 -1.44 -4.86
N LYS A 89 11.31 -1.60 -3.61
CA LYS A 89 11.39 -0.61 -2.54
C LYS A 89 10.80 0.76 -2.94
N ARG A 90 9.80 0.74 -3.82
CA ARG A 90 8.97 1.92 -4.16
C ARG A 90 8.04 2.22 -3.00
N TRP A 91 7.37 1.19 -2.49
CA TRP A 91 6.66 1.24 -1.22
C TRP A 91 7.61 0.86 -0.09
N ARG A 92 7.46 1.50 1.06
CA ARG A 92 8.43 1.42 2.15
C ARG A 92 7.74 0.85 3.37
N ARG A 93 8.34 -0.20 3.94
CA ARG A 93 7.81 -0.82 5.17
C ARG A 93 7.84 0.22 6.28
N VAL A 94 6.79 0.23 7.09
CA VAL A 94 6.59 1.12 8.23
C VAL A 94 6.23 0.26 9.44
N ASP A 95 6.70 0.65 10.63
CA ASP A 95 6.38 -0.06 11.86
C ASP A 95 4.93 0.23 12.27
N CYS A 96 4.15 -0.81 12.58
CA CYS A 96 2.78 -0.65 13.04
C CYS A 96 2.69 -0.87 14.56
N GLN A 97 2.12 0.08 15.28
CA GLN A 97 1.86 -0.03 16.71
C GLN A 97 0.53 -0.74 16.94
N GLY A 98 0.60 -1.90 17.58
CA GLY A 98 -0.55 -2.76 17.84
C GLY A 98 -0.88 -3.72 16.69
N GLU A 99 -1.86 -4.58 16.93
CA GLU A 99 -2.28 -5.60 15.97
C GLU A 99 -3.43 -5.12 15.09
N ILE A 100 -3.24 -5.19 13.76
CA ILE A 100 -4.26 -4.88 12.76
C ILE A 100 -5.27 -6.03 12.71
N CYS A 101 -6.54 -5.73 12.96
CA CYS A 101 -7.62 -6.69 12.83
C CYS A 101 -8.04 -6.80 11.35
N ILE A 102 -7.60 -7.85 10.68
CA ILE A 102 -7.83 -8.07 9.24
C ILE A 102 -8.75 -9.27 8.96
N SER A 103 -9.42 -9.81 9.99
CA SER A 103 -10.21 -11.03 9.89
C SER A 103 -11.29 -10.98 8.81
N SER A 104 -11.91 -9.81 8.62
CA SER A 104 -12.93 -9.57 7.60
C SER A 104 -12.41 -9.58 6.16
N TYR A 105 -11.09 -9.48 5.98
CA TYR A 105 -10.43 -9.40 4.67
C TYR A 105 -9.53 -10.60 4.39
N ASN A 106 -9.45 -11.56 5.32
CA ASN A 106 -8.67 -12.77 5.18
C ASN A 106 -9.48 -13.89 4.50
N GLU A 107 -10.29 -13.54 3.49
CA GLU A 107 -10.95 -14.50 2.60
C GLU A 107 -10.06 -14.83 1.41
N LYS A 108 -10.22 -16.03 0.82
CA LYS A 108 -9.40 -16.42 -0.33
C LYS A 108 -9.71 -15.49 -1.50
N ILE A 109 -8.68 -15.14 -2.28
CA ILE A 109 -8.87 -14.33 -3.48
C ILE A 109 -9.64 -15.16 -4.52
N SER A 110 -10.89 -14.78 -4.79
CA SER A 110 -11.70 -15.40 -5.83
C SER A 110 -11.20 -14.98 -7.21
N THR A 111 -11.07 -15.94 -8.13
CA THR A 111 -10.66 -15.69 -9.51
C THR A 111 -11.86 -15.76 -10.46
N PRO A 112 -11.90 -14.94 -11.53
CA PRO A 112 -10.85 -14.03 -11.99
C PRO A 112 -10.73 -12.75 -11.13
N VAL A 113 -9.51 -12.24 -10.96
CA VAL A 113 -9.22 -11.02 -10.19
C VAL A 113 -8.32 -10.08 -10.98
N THR A 114 -8.51 -8.78 -10.82
CA THR A 114 -7.57 -7.77 -11.33
C THR A 114 -6.36 -7.65 -10.39
N VAL A 115 -5.16 -7.90 -10.92
CA VAL A 115 -3.90 -7.69 -10.21
C VAL A 115 -3.32 -6.33 -10.61
N TRP A 116 -3.26 -5.41 -9.66
CA TRP A 116 -2.84 -4.02 -9.87
C TRP A 116 -1.33 -3.84 -9.67
N ARG A 117 -0.72 -2.96 -10.49
CA ARG A 117 0.64 -2.46 -10.26
C ARG A 117 0.65 -1.34 -9.23
N GLY A 118 1.80 -1.11 -8.61
CA GLY A 118 1.99 -0.03 -7.62
C GLY A 118 1.59 1.34 -8.13
N SER A 119 2.12 1.77 -9.29
CA SER A 119 1.75 3.06 -9.90
C SER A 119 0.26 3.20 -10.20
N GLN A 120 -0.44 2.10 -10.54
CA GLN A 120 -1.87 2.16 -10.81
C GLN A 120 -2.66 2.39 -9.52
N ILE A 121 -2.24 1.77 -8.42
CA ILE A 121 -2.82 1.98 -7.09
C ILE A 121 -2.54 3.42 -6.64
N GLU A 122 -1.32 3.91 -6.78
CA GLU A 122 -0.95 5.31 -6.47
C GLU A 122 -1.84 6.31 -7.23
N LYS A 123 -2.01 6.12 -8.55
CA LYS A 123 -2.90 6.95 -9.36
C LYS A 123 -4.36 6.87 -8.91
N LYS A 124 -4.82 5.70 -8.49
CA LYS A 124 -6.19 5.50 -8.00
C LYS A 124 -6.41 6.20 -6.66
N ILE A 125 -5.45 6.13 -5.75
CA ILE A 125 -5.47 6.85 -4.47
C ILE A 125 -5.54 8.35 -4.72
N MET A 126 -4.64 8.89 -5.53
CA MET A 126 -4.62 10.33 -5.87
C MET A 126 -5.98 10.81 -6.37
N LYS A 127 -6.59 10.09 -7.32
CA LYS A 127 -7.92 10.45 -7.84
C LYS A 127 -9.00 10.48 -6.76
N LEU A 128 -8.99 9.54 -5.81
CA LEU A 128 -9.99 9.49 -4.74
C LEU A 128 -9.77 10.60 -3.70
N VAL A 129 -8.51 10.89 -3.38
CA VAL A 129 -8.17 11.98 -2.45
C VAL A 129 -8.50 13.34 -3.07
N ASP A 130 -8.22 13.53 -4.36
CA ASP A 130 -8.55 14.77 -5.08
C ASP A 130 -10.07 14.97 -5.20
N ILE A 131 -10.86 13.90 -5.41
CA ILE A 131 -12.34 13.98 -5.42
C ILE A 131 -12.93 14.35 -4.05
N ASN A 132 -12.21 14.08 -2.95
CA ASN A 132 -12.67 14.38 -1.59
C ASN A 132 -12.26 15.79 -1.10
N ASN A 133 -11.56 16.58 -1.92
CA ASN A 133 -11.09 17.92 -1.57
C ASN A 133 -11.91 19.06 -2.21
N ASP A 134 -13.01 18.75 -2.89
CA ASP A 134 -14.03 19.70 -3.39
C ASP A 134 -15.32 19.63 -2.55
#